data_AF-A0A4R0P945-F1
#
_entry.id   AF-A0A4R0P945-F1
#
_cell.length_a   1.000
_cell.length_b   1.000
_cell.length_c   1.000
_cell.angle_alpha   90.00
_cell.angle_beta   90.00
_cell.angle_gamma   90.00
#
_symmetry.space_group_name_H-M   'P 1'
#
loop_
_entity.id
_entity.type
_entity.pdbx_description
1 polymer ?
#
loop_
_entity_poly.entity_id
_entity_poly.type
_entity_poly.pdbx_seq_one_letter_code
_entity_poly.pdbx_strand_id
1 'polypeptide(L)'
;MKTISKLFSLLLILSFQISFAQSAEDKALAKSKSQTAFKLEDEEGKFDEAIKLLEESQKLDPDNIDYPYELAYAYSGKKDHQKAAEILIKLLKHKDVFDQVYQTLGNAYDYLGKPEQAMKTYEAGLKKFPNSGKIYAELGNMKLNSNDYNNAIKYYEKGIEMEPTYAANYYRVSKIFLDSDEKLWGMIYGELFMNLDWASERTREMSKLLFDTYKSQIKINGDSASIAFSKNIAMSADAFKDPKNFKLPFQMMYEANTILAVAGQKEINLKSLNEIRTTFLNTYLKDGGDKKYPNVLFDYQKKLQELDFLEPYNYWILGMNEEIEFNKWQLANSSNWNNFMKWFDQNNLVLDETHKFYRIQYK
;
A
#
# COMPACT_ATOMS: atom_id res chain seq x y z
N MET A 1 -7.97 45.79 -52.69
CA MET A 1 -7.80 45.53 -51.24
C MET A 1 -8.48 44.27 -50.72
N LYS A 2 -9.70 43.89 -51.12
CA LYS A 2 -10.41 42.71 -50.58
C LYS A 2 -9.76 41.33 -50.86
N THR A 3 -9.03 41.16 -51.96
CA THR A 3 -8.35 39.90 -52.33
C THR A 3 -7.06 39.65 -51.55
N ILE A 4 -6.28 40.70 -51.25
CA ILE A 4 -5.05 40.61 -50.45
C ILE A 4 -5.37 40.25 -49.00
N SER A 5 -6.46 40.79 -48.44
CA SER A 5 -6.94 40.46 -47.09
C SER A 5 -7.32 38.98 -46.95
N LYS A 6 -8.00 38.37 -47.93
CA LYS A 6 -8.37 36.94 -47.89
C LYS A 6 -7.16 36.01 -47.99
N LEU A 7 -6.16 36.35 -48.81
CA LEU A 7 -4.95 35.55 -48.95
C LEU A 7 -4.13 35.54 -47.64
N PHE A 8 -4.06 36.69 -46.97
CA PHE A 8 -3.37 36.85 -45.68
C PHE A 8 -4.06 36.07 -44.57
N SER A 9 -5.40 36.10 -44.52
CA SER A 9 -6.18 35.29 -43.57
C SER A 9 -6.01 33.78 -43.79
N LEU A 10 -5.91 33.32 -45.04
CA LEU A 10 -5.71 31.90 -45.36
C LEU A 10 -4.31 31.41 -44.96
N LEU A 11 -3.28 32.22 -45.20
CA LEU A 11 -1.89 31.96 -44.79
C LEU A 11 -1.75 31.92 -43.27
N LEU A 12 -2.44 32.81 -42.54
CA LEU A 12 -2.53 32.76 -41.07
C LEU A 12 -3.21 31.47 -40.61
N ILE A 13 -4.33 31.08 -41.18
CA ILE A 13 -5.03 29.84 -40.77
C ILE A 13 -4.15 28.61 -41.05
N LEU A 14 -3.47 28.54 -42.21
CA LEU A 14 -2.56 27.44 -42.51
C LEU A 14 -1.34 27.41 -41.57
N SER A 15 -0.73 28.56 -41.26
CA SER A 15 0.43 28.60 -40.35
C SER A 15 0.04 28.22 -38.92
N PHE A 16 -1.16 28.61 -38.47
CA PHE A 16 -1.72 28.16 -37.20
C PHE A 16 -1.98 26.65 -37.18
N GLN A 17 -2.53 26.07 -38.25
CA GLN A 17 -2.76 24.63 -38.34
C GLN A 17 -1.46 23.82 -38.36
N ILE A 18 -0.43 24.28 -39.08
CA ILE A 18 0.89 23.63 -39.13
C ILE A 18 1.60 23.73 -37.77
N SER A 19 1.57 24.90 -37.13
CA SER A 19 2.16 25.08 -35.80
C SER A 19 1.45 24.24 -34.74
N PHE A 20 0.13 24.09 -34.83
CA PHE A 20 -0.64 23.26 -33.91
C PHE A 20 -0.33 21.77 -34.12
N ALA A 21 -0.27 21.31 -35.38
CA ALA A 21 0.09 19.94 -35.71
C ALA A 21 1.51 19.58 -35.24
N GLN A 22 2.50 20.47 -35.48
CA GLN A 22 3.87 20.29 -34.98
C GLN A 22 3.90 20.19 -33.45
N SER A 23 3.16 21.07 -32.75
CA SER A 23 3.10 21.03 -31.28
C SER A 23 2.47 19.75 -30.74
N ALA A 24 1.52 19.15 -31.45
CA ALA A 24 0.89 17.89 -31.04
C ALA A 24 1.85 16.70 -31.26
N GLU A 25 2.60 16.71 -32.35
CA GLU A 25 3.62 15.71 -32.65
C GLU A 25 4.78 15.78 -31.64
N ASP A 26 5.26 16.98 -31.32
CA ASP A 26 6.32 17.21 -30.32
C ASP A 26 5.89 16.69 -28.94
N LYS A 27 4.65 16.94 -28.52
CA LYS A 27 4.09 16.41 -27.27
C LYS A 27 3.98 14.89 -27.26
N ALA A 28 3.56 14.29 -28.37
CA ALA A 28 3.50 12.83 -28.49
C ALA A 28 4.90 12.21 -28.42
N LEU A 29 5.88 12.84 -29.06
CA LEU A 29 7.29 12.43 -29.01
C LEU A 29 7.88 12.58 -27.60
N ALA A 30 7.62 13.69 -26.92
CA ALA A 30 8.02 13.93 -25.53
C ALA A 30 7.46 12.83 -24.61
N LYS A 31 6.17 12.51 -24.75
CA LYS A 31 5.53 11.42 -24.00
C LYS A 31 6.21 10.07 -24.26
N SER A 32 6.44 9.72 -25.52
CA SER A 32 7.11 8.45 -25.88
C SER A 32 8.52 8.34 -25.30
N LYS A 33 9.29 9.43 -25.35
CA LYS A 33 10.63 9.52 -24.75
C LYS A 33 10.58 9.37 -23.23
N SER A 34 9.66 10.04 -22.55
CA SER A 34 9.48 9.91 -21.09
C SER A 34 9.09 8.49 -20.67
N GLN A 35 8.24 7.81 -21.42
CA GLN A 35 7.88 6.40 -21.14
C GLN A 35 9.09 5.47 -21.27
N THR A 36 9.96 5.75 -22.25
CA THR A 36 11.23 5.02 -22.40
C THR A 36 12.16 5.31 -21.23
N ALA A 37 12.21 6.57 -20.75
CA ALA A 37 12.99 6.95 -19.58
C ALA A 37 12.53 6.21 -18.31
N PHE A 38 11.22 6.13 -18.05
CA PHE A 38 10.68 5.40 -16.89
C PHE A 38 11.09 3.94 -16.90
N LYS A 39 11.04 3.30 -18.07
CA LYS A 39 11.48 1.91 -18.21
C LYS A 39 12.98 1.75 -17.87
N LEU A 40 13.82 2.67 -18.36
CA LEU A 40 15.26 2.66 -18.08
C LEU A 40 15.56 2.86 -16.58
N GLU A 41 14.76 3.66 -15.88
CA GLU A 41 14.87 3.89 -14.44
C GLU A 41 14.45 2.65 -13.64
N ASP A 42 13.23 2.16 -13.87
CA ASP A 42 12.59 1.14 -13.04
C ASP A 42 13.12 -0.28 -13.31
N GLU A 43 13.41 -0.63 -14.56
CA GLU A 43 13.83 -1.99 -14.93
C GLU A 43 15.35 -2.14 -15.01
N GLU A 44 16.07 -1.08 -15.40
CA GLU A 44 17.48 -1.17 -15.77
C GLU A 44 18.42 -0.34 -14.88
N GLY A 45 17.89 0.56 -14.05
CA GLY A 45 18.68 1.47 -13.21
C GLY A 45 19.58 2.43 -14.01
N LYS A 46 19.25 2.66 -15.28
CA LYS A 46 20.04 3.47 -16.24
C LYS A 46 19.68 4.94 -16.20
N PHE A 47 19.87 5.56 -15.04
CA PHE A 47 19.47 6.94 -14.77
C PHE A 47 20.09 7.97 -15.74
N ASP A 48 21.33 7.76 -16.20
CA ASP A 48 21.99 8.70 -17.14
C ASP A 48 21.34 8.73 -18.53
N GLU A 49 20.83 7.59 -19.00
CA GLU A 49 20.13 7.49 -20.28
C GLU A 49 18.72 8.05 -20.16
N ALA A 50 18.05 7.76 -19.03
CA ALA A 50 16.74 8.31 -18.72
C ALA A 50 16.76 9.85 -18.62
N ILE A 51 17.75 10.42 -17.92
CA ILE A 51 17.92 11.88 -17.81
C ILE A 51 18.02 12.54 -19.19
N LYS A 52 18.79 11.99 -20.13
CA LYS A 52 18.88 12.55 -21.49
C LYS A 52 17.53 12.59 -22.19
N LEU A 53 16.77 11.50 -22.12
CA LEU A 53 15.44 11.42 -22.72
C LEU A 53 14.45 12.38 -22.06
N LEU A 54 14.51 12.55 -20.74
CA LEU A 54 13.65 13.48 -20.02
C LEU A 54 14.02 14.94 -20.31
N GLU A 55 15.30 15.28 -20.43
CA GLU A 55 15.75 16.61 -20.87
C GLU A 55 15.27 16.94 -22.29
N GLU A 56 15.27 15.96 -23.20
CA GLU A 56 14.68 16.11 -24.53
C GLU A 56 13.16 16.27 -24.47
N SER A 57 12.48 15.49 -23.64
CA SER A 57 11.02 15.55 -23.45
C SER A 57 10.61 16.93 -22.92
N GLN A 58 11.33 17.45 -21.93
CA GLN A 58 11.10 18.78 -21.38
C GLN A 58 11.33 19.90 -22.41
N LYS A 59 12.26 19.73 -23.36
CA LYS A 59 12.45 20.72 -24.44
C LYS A 59 11.29 20.71 -25.44
N LEU A 60 10.75 19.54 -25.74
CA LEU A 60 9.64 19.35 -26.69
C LEU A 60 8.28 19.79 -26.12
N ASP A 61 8.08 19.62 -24.80
CA ASP A 61 6.86 20.02 -24.11
C ASP A 61 7.19 20.63 -22.72
N PRO A 62 7.61 21.91 -22.69
CA PRO A 62 8.15 22.56 -21.49
C PRO A 62 7.13 22.88 -20.40
N ASP A 63 5.83 22.82 -20.72
CA ASP A 63 4.75 23.11 -19.77
C ASP A 63 4.35 21.89 -18.94
N ASN A 64 4.83 20.70 -19.30
CA ASN A 64 4.50 19.47 -18.60
C ASN A 64 5.43 19.28 -17.38
N ILE A 65 4.82 19.28 -16.19
CA ILE A 65 5.51 19.13 -14.91
C ILE A 65 6.11 17.73 -14.70
N ASP A 66 5.60 16.71 -15.39
CA ASP A 66 6.02 15.33 -15.19
C ASP A 66 7.51 15.18 -15.54
N TYR A 67 7.96 15.73 -16.68
CA TYR A 67 9.36 15.58 -17.11
C TYR A 67 10.39 16.13 -16.10
N PRO A 68 10.28 17.37 -15.59
CA PRO A 68 11.19 17.83 -14.56
C PRO A 68 11.01 17.12 -13.21
N TYR A 69 9.81 16.64 -12.86
CA TYR A 69 9.65 15.81 -11.66
C TYR A 69 10.45 14.50 -11.78
N GLU A 70 10.33 13.84 -12.92
CA GLU A 70 11.00 12.57 -13.21
C GLU A 70 12.52 12.76 -13.35
N LEU A 71 12.97 13.90 -13.89
CA LEU A 71 14.39 14.27 -13.82
C LEU A 71 14.88 14.31 -12.37
N ALA A 72 14.11 14.93 -11.47
CA ALA A 72 14.48 14.98 -10.06
C ALA A 72 14.48 13.58 -9.41
N TYR A 73 13.54 12.72 -9.79
CA TYR A 73 13.50 11.32 -9.36
C TYR A 73 14.75 10.56 -9.83
N ALA A 74 15.12 10.67 -11.11
CA ALA A 74 16.32 10.08 -11.67
C ALA A 74 17.61 10.57 -10.98
N TYR A 75 17.73 11.88 -10.72
CA TYR A 75 18.85 12.42 -9.94
C TYR A 75 18.88 11.86 -8.51
N SER A 76 17.72 11.69 -7.87
CA SER A 76 17.65 11.04 -6.56
C SER A 76 18.08 9.57 -6.61
N GLY A 77 17.72 8.83 -7.66
CA GLY A 77 18.21 7.46 -7.91
C GLY A 77 19.73 7.38 -8.06
N LYS A 78 20.34 8.41 -8.66
CA LYS A 78 21.79 8.61 -8.71
C LYS A 78 22.42 9.09 -7.40
N LYS A 79 21.63 9.28 -6.34
CA LYS A 79 22.03 9.86 -5.05
C LYS A 79 22.48 11.32 -5.14
N ASP A 80 22.18 12.01 -6.25
CA ASP A 80 22.36 13.46 -6.37
C ASP A 80 21.11 14.18 -5.83
N HIS A 81 20.91 14.04 -4.52
CA HIS A 81 19.75 14.60 -3.82
C HIS A 81 19.77 16.14 -3.82
N GLN A 82 20.95 16.74 -3.96
CA GLN A 82 21.10 18.20 -4.09
C GLN A 82 20.49 18.69 -5.40
N LYS A 83 20.82 18.05 -6.53
CA LYS A 83 20.22 18.38 -7.83
C LYS A 83 18.73 18.10 -7.87
N ALA A 84 18.29 16.97 -7.30
CA ALA A 84 16.88 16.64 -7.19
C ALA A 84 16.11 17.75 -6.44
N ALA A 85 16.60 18.18 -5.28
CA ALA A 85 15.99 19.25 -4.50
C ALA A 85 15.92 20.59 -5.27
N GLU A 86 16.99 20.96 -5.99
CA GLU A 86 17.00 22.19 -6.81
C GLU A 86 15.91 22.21 -7.89
N ILE A 87 15.63 21.06 -8.50
CA ILE A 87 14.56 20.92 -9.49
C ILE A 87 13.20 20.99 -8.79
N LEU A 88 12.99 20.19 -7.74
CA LEU A 88 11.72 20.08 -7.03
C LEU A 88 11.27 21.40 -6.39
N ILE A 89 12.19 22.20 -5.85
CA ILE A 89 11.89 23.54 -5.30
C ILE A 89 11.24 24.45 -6.36
N LYS A 90 11.67 24.35 -7.62
CA LYS A 90 11.06 25.13 -8.71
C LYS A 90 9.65 24.63 -9.03
N LEU A 91 9.43 23.32 -8.96
CA LEU A 91 8.13 22.69 -9.21
C LEU A 91 7.06 23.03 -8.17
N LEU A 92 7.45 23.40 -6.95
CA LEU A 92 6.48 23.85 -5.92
C LEU A 92 5.62 25.03 -6.36
N LYS A 93 6.10 25.84 -7.32
CA LYS A 93 5.39 27.00 -7.87
C LYS A 93 4.57 26.67 -9.12
N HIS A 94 4.67 25.45 -9.64
CA HIS A 94 3.94 25.03 -10.82
C HIS A 94 2.45 24.93 -10.52
N LYS A 95 1.60 25.32 -11.49
CA LYS A 95 0.14 25.33 -11.31
C LYS A 95 -0.43 23.91 -11.11
N ASP A 96 0.19 22.92 -11.76
CA ASP A 96 -0.20 21.51 -11.73
C ASP A 96 0.65 20.68 -10.74
N VAL A 97 1.23 21.30 -9.71
CA VAL A 97 1.99 20.56 -8.69
C VAL A 97 1.10 19.56 -7.94
N PHE A 98 1.66 18.41 -7.59
CA PHE A 98 1.02 17.29 -6.91
C PHE A 98 1.82 16.87 -5.65
N ASP A 99 1.29 15.93 -4.88
CA ASP A 99 1.80 15.56 -3.56
C ASP A 99 3.19 14.89 -3.60
N GLN A 100 3.48 14.06 -4.62
CA GLN A 100 4.80 13.43 -4.74
C GLN A 100 5.94 14.46 -4.89
N VAL A 101 5.69 15.67 -5.40
CA VAL A 101 6.72 16.72 -5.44
C VAL A 101 7.18 17.08 -4.02
N TYR A 102 6.24 17.20 -3.07
CA TYR A 102 6.55 17.48 -1.68
C TYR A 102 7.18 16.27 -0.98
N GLN A 103 6.69 15.05 -1.28
CA GLN A 103 7.26 13.81 -0.78
C GLN A 103 8.74 13.69 -1.19
N THR A 104 9.03 13.74 -2.49
CA THR A 104 10.38 13.56 -3.03
C THR A 104 11.31 14.69 -2.58
N LEU A 105 10.83 15.93 -2.46
CA LEU A 105 11.64 17.03 -1.93
C LEU A 105 11.99 16.83 -0.45
N GLY A 106 11.01 16.40 0.35
CA GLY A 106 11.26 16.07 1.76
C GLY A 106 12.27 14.93 1.88
N ASN A 107 12.13 13.87 1.08
CA ASN A 107 13.05 12.73 1.06
C ASN A 107 14.46 13.19 0.65
N ALA A 108 14.58 14.05 -0.37
CA ALA A 108 15.86 14.62 -0.76
C ALA A 108 16.51 15.43 0.38
N TYR A 109 15.74 16.21 1.13
CA TYR A 109 16.26 16.90 2.32
C TYR A 109 16.69 15.94 3.42
N ASP A 110 15.95 14.86 3.66
CA ASP A 110 16.32 13.86 4.67
C ASP A 110 17.63 13.15 4.30
N TYR A 111 17.80 12.73 3.04
CA TYR A 111 19.04 12.14 2.55
C TYR A 111 20.24 13.10 2.57
N LEU A 112 19.98 14.42 2.48
CA LEU A 112 21.00 15.46 2.65
C LEU A 112 21.33 15.75 4.13
N GLY A 113 20.75 15.01 5.08
CA GLY A 113 20.94 15.21 6.51
C GLY A 113 20.25 16.48 7.04
N LYS A 114 19.15 16.91 6.41
CA LYS A 114 18.40 18.13 6.75
C LYS A 114 16.98 17.81 7.22
N PRO A 115 16.80 17.07 8.33
CA PRO A 115 15.49 16.57 8.77
C PRO A 115 14.49 17.69 9.10
N GLU A 116 14.94 18.85 9.59
CA GLU A 116 14.03 19.99 9.84
C GLU A 116 13.42 20.54 8.54
N GLN A 117 14.19 20.55 7.45
CA GLN A 117 13.69 20.98 6.13
C GLN A 117 12.77 19.92 5.54
N ALA A 118 13.09 18.63 5.71
CA ALA A 118 12.22 17.53 5.33
C ALA A 118 10.85 17.65 6.02
N MET A 119 10.83 17.80 7.35
CA MET A 119 9.62 17.96 8.15
C MET A 119 8.76 19.13 7.67
N LYS A 120 9.35 20.33 7.53
CA LYS A 120 8.63 21.51 7.01
C LYS A 120 8.07 21.29 5.60
N THR A 121 8.79 20.54 4.77
CA THR A 121 8.35 20.23 3.40
C THR A 121 7.15 19.29 3.42
N TYR A 122 7.19 18.22 4.22
CA TYR A 122 6.05 17.31 4.37
C TYR A 122 4.83 18.03 4.97
N GLU A 123 5.01 18.84 6.01
CA GLU A 123 3.93 19.63 6.61
C GLU A 123 3.30 20.62 5.61
N ALA A 124 4.11 21.31 4.82
CA ALA A 124 3.62 22.16 3.73
C ALA A 124 2.87 21.36 2.66
N GLY A 125 3.36 20.15 2.35
CA GLY A 125 2.70 19.22 1.45
C GLY A 125 1.32 18.79 1.96
N LEU A 126 1.21 18.37 3.23
CA LEU A 126 -0.08 18.00 3.84
C LEU A 126 -1.05 19.18 3.97
N LYS A 127 -0.55 20.41 4.11
CA LYS A 127 -1.41 21.60 4.07
C LYS A 127 -2.08 21.78 2.70
N LYS A 128 -1.41 21.41 1.62
CA LYS A 128 -1.94 21.50 0.24
C LYS A 128 -2.68 20.24 -0.19
N PHE A 129 -2.20 19.08 0.23
CA PHE A 129 -2.71 17.75 -0.09
C PHE A 129 -2.98 16.97 1.21
N PRO A 130 -4.05 17.33 1.95
CA PRO A 130 -4.34 16.71 3.25
C PRO A 130 -4.62 15.21 3.15
N ASN A 131 -4.94 14.73 1.95
CA ASN A 131 -5.27 13.34 1.68
C ASN A 131 -4.07 12.49 1.21
N SER A 132 -2.84 13.03 1.18
CA SER A 132 -1.67 12.28 0.70
C SER A 132 -1.17 11.27 1.73
N GLY A 133 -1.53 9.99 1.57
CA GLY A 133 -1.02 8.89 2.37
C GLY A 133 0.48 8.70 2.20
N LYS A 134 1.04 9.12 1.07
CA LYS A 134 2.49 9.11 0.78
C LYS A 134 3.25 10.02 1.72
N ILE A 135 2.78 11.24 1.93
CA ILE A 135 3.44 12.19 2.83
C ILE A 135 3.29 11.75 4.30
N TYR A 136 2.13 11.20 4.68
CA TYR A 136 1.97 10.59 6.00
C TYR A 136 2.94 9.42 6.24
N ALA A 137 3.19 8.59 5.22
CA ALA A 137 4.19 7.53 5.31
C ALA A 137 5.59 8.08 5.62
N GLU A 138 6.00 9.18 4.99
CA GLU A 138 7.32 9.77 5.26
C GLU A 138 7.41 10.35 6.67
N LEU A 139 6.37 11.03 7.15
CA LEU A 139 6.31 11.47 8.56
C LEU A 139 6.39 10.29 9.53
N GLY A 140 5.72 9.18 9.20
CA GLY A 140 5.84 7.92 9.94
C GLY A 140 7.27 7.38 9.92
N ASN A 141 7.93 7.39 8.76
CA ASN A 141 9.33 6.95 8.60
C ASN A 141 10.27 7.82 9.45
N MET A 142 10.09 9.14 9.51
CA MET A 142 10.89 10.02 10.36
C MET A 142 10.75 9.69 11.85
N LYS A 143 9.54 9.37 12.30
CA LYS A 143 9.29 8.93 13.69
C LYS A 143 9.87 7.55 13.96
N LEU A 144 9.76 6.63 13.00
CA LEU A 144 10.36 5.30 13.08
C LEU A 144 11.90 5.39 13.20
N ASN A 145 12.55 6.22 12.38
CA ASN A 145 14.00 6.47 12.44
C ASN A 145 14.46 7.07 13.78
N SER A 146 13.54 7.73 14.49
CA SER A 146 13.77 8.26 15.84
C SER A 146 13.35 7.28 16.95
N ASN A 147 13.01 6.03 16.62
CA ASN A 147 12.46 5.00 17.51
C ASN A 147 11.15 5.41 18.23
N ASP A 148 10.43 6.40 17.71
CA ASP A 148 9.13 6.83 18.22
C ASP A 148 8.01 6.03 17.54
N TYR A 149 7.92 4.75 17.89
CA TYR A 149 6.99 3.80 17.28
C TYR A 149 5.53 4.22 17.44
N ASN A 150 5.18 4.84 18.57
CA ASN A 150 3.81 5.29 18.84
C ASN A 150 3.36 6.38 17.87
N ASN A 151 4.20 7.39 17.61
CA ASN A 151 3.84 8.42 16.64
C ASN A 151 4.03 7.94 15.19
N ALA A 152 4.96 7.01 14.93
CA ALA A 152 5.06 6.35 13.63
C ALA A 152 3.75 5.64 13.25
N ILE A 153 3.20 4.81 14.17
CA ILE A 153 1.90 4.15 13.99
C ILE A 153 0.80 5.17 13.71
N LYS A 154 0.71 6.27 14.48
CA LYS A 154 -0.32 7.30 14.25
C LYS A 154 -0.25 7.90 12.85
N TYR A 155 0.95 8.20 12.35
CA TYR A 155 1.09 8.75 11.00
C TYR A 155 0.74 7.72 9.93
N TYR A 156 1.20 6.47 10.05
CA TYR A 156 0.82 5.42 9.08
C TYR A 156 -0.68 5.15 9.08
N GLU A 157 -1.32 5.07 10.25
CA GLU A 157 -2.77 4.89 10.38
C GLU A 157 -3.54 6.09 9.82
N LYS A 158 -3.04 7.31 10.02
CA LYS A 158 -3.62 8.50 9.39
C LYS A 158 -3.45 8.45 7.87
N GLY A 159 -2.30 8.01 7.38
CA GLY A 159 -2.07 7.81 5.95
C GLY A 159 -3.04 6.80 5.34
N ILE A 160 -3.34 5.70 6.04
CA ILE A 160 -4.36 4.72 5.65
C ILE A 160 -5.75 5.34 5.63
N GLU A 161 -6.09 6.15 6.64
CA GLU A 161 -7.38 6.84 6.70
C GLU A 161 -7.57 7.79 5.51
N MET A 162 -6.51 8.47 5.11
CA MET A 162 -6.53 9.54 4.10
C MET A 162 -6.35 9.04 2.66
N GLU A 163 -5.53 8.00 2.43
CA GLU A 163 -5.33 7.33 1.14
C GLU A 163 -5.30 5.80 1.35
N PRO A 164 -6.48 5.15 1.44
CA PRO A 164 -6.59 3.72 1.79
C PRO A 164 -5.93 2.78 0.80
N THR A 165 -5.62 3.23 -0.41
CA THR A 165 -4.97 2.46 -1.48
C THR A 165 -3.44 2.52 -1.40
N TYR A 166 -2.85 3.37 -0.55
CA TYR A 166 -1.39 3.49 -0.46
C TYR A 166 -0.77 2.38 0.41
N ALA A 167 -0.41 1.27 -0.23
CA ALA A 167 0.06 0.02 0.39
C ALA A 167 1.22 0.19 1.38
N ALA A 168 2.12 1.17 1.16
CA ALA A 168 3.31 1.33 2.00
C ALA A 168 2.98 1.65 3.47
N ASN A 169 1.87 2.35 3.75
CA ASN A 169 1.45 2.59 5.13
C ASN A 169 1.10 1.28 5.86
N TYR A 170 0.37 0.38 5.18
CA TYR A 170 0.01 -0.93 5.70
C TYR A 170 1.23 -1.80 5.97
N TYR A 171 2.19 -1.83 5.04
CA TYR A 171 3.46 -2.55 5.20
C TYR A 171 4.23 -2.07 6.44
N ARG A 172 4.39 -0.75 6.60
CA ARG A 172 5.17 -0.17 7.70
C ARG A 172 4.50 -0.41 9.06
N VAL A 173 3.19 -0.14 9.16
CA VAL A 173 2.48 -0.32 10.43
C VAL A 173 2.37 -1.81 10.79
N SER A 174 2.23 -2.70 9.80
CA SER A 174 2.24 -4.14 10.01
C SER A 174 3.53 -4.59 10.67
N LYS A 175 4.69 -4.22 10.12
CA LYS A 175 6.00 -4.60 10.67
C LYS A 175 6.18 -4.13 12.11
N ILE A 176 5.76 -2.90 12.43
CA ILE A 176 5.82 -2.40 13.82
C ILE A 176 4.97 -3.27 14.74
N PHE A 177 3.74 -3.61 14.35
CA PHE A 177 2.86 -4.42 15.18
C PHE A 177 3.32 -5.87 15.32
N LEU A 178 3.82 -6.49 14.25
CA LEU A 178 4.34 -7.87 14.29
C LEU A 178 5.56 -7.99 15.22
N ASP A 179 6.37 -6.93 15.34
CA ASP A 179 7.50 -6.86 16.29
C ASP A 179 7.07 -6.44 17.72
N SER A 180 5.83 -6.00 17.90
CA SER A 180 5.28 -5.56 19.19
C SER A 180 4.52 -6.68 19.93
N ASP A 181 3.96 -6.36 21.09
CA ASP A 181 3.04 -7.23 21.83
C ASP A 181 1.58 -7.23 21.29
N GLU A 182 1.31 -6.48 20.22
CA GLU A 182 0.00 -6.32 19.58
C GLU A 182 0.01 -6.87 18.14
N LYS A 183 0.48 -8.11 17.98
CA LYS A 183 0.69 -8.81 16.69
C LYS A 183 -0.58 -8.99 15.87
N LEU A 184 -1.76 -9.07 16.51
CA LEU A 184 -3.04 -9.18 15.82
C LEU A 184 -3.24 -8.05 14.79
N TRP A 185 -2.93 -6.80 15.18
CA TRP A 185 -3.05 -5.68 14.24
C TRP A 185 -2.06 -5.81 13.09
N GLY A 186 -0.85 -6.28 13.39
CA GLY A 186 0.17 -6.55 12.38
C GLY A 186 -0.29 -7.57 11.36
N MET A 187 -0.96 -8.64 11.81
CA MET A 187 -1.52 -9.65 10.93
C MET A 187 -2.56 -9.07 9.97
N ILE A 188 -3.50 -8.26 10.48
CA ILE A 188 -4.55 -7.66 9.64
C ILE A 188 -3.96 -6.65 8.66
N TYR A 189 -3.10 -5.74 9.12
CA TYR A 189 -2.45 -4.75 8.26
C TYR A 189 -1.55 -5.43 7.22
N GLY A 190 -0.85 -6.50 7.58
CA GLY A 190 0.00 -7.28 6.67
C GLY A 190 -0.80 -7.97 5.57
N GLU A 191 -1.94 -8.57 5.91
CA GLU A 191 -2.81 -9.21 4.92
C GLU A 191 -3.45 -8.17 3.98
N LEU A 192 -3.88 -7.02 4.51
CA LEU A 192 -4.36 -5.89 3.69
C LEU A 192 -3.27 -5.37 2.75
N PHE A 193 -2.04 -5.22 3.24
CA PHE A 193 -0.89 -4.85 2.42
C PHE A 193 -0.70 -5.81 1.25
N MET A 194 -0.71 -7.13 1.50
CA MET A 194 -0.51 -8.12 0.44
C MET A 194 -1.60 -8.03 -0.65
N ASN A 195 -2.83 -7.67 -0.29
CA ASN A 195 -3.91 -7.48 -1.28
C ASN A 195 -3.74 -6.21 -2.13
N LEU A 196 -3.06 -5.18 -1.61
CA LEU A 196 -2.78 -3.94 -2.35
C LEU A 196 -1.50 -4.05 -3.20
N ASP A 197 -0.52 -4.81 -2.72
CA ASP A 197 0.76 -5.07 -3.36
C ASP A 197 1.00 -6.59 -3.33
N TRP A 198 0.56 -7.28 -4.39
CA TRP A 198 0.43 -8.74 -4.41
C TRP A 198 1.60 -9.49 -5.07
N ALA A 199 2.54 -8.77 -5.68
CA ALA A 199 3.62 -9.37 -6.48
C ALA A 199 5.05 -8.90 -6.12
N SER A 200 5.21 -7.99 -5.14
CA SER A 200 6.53 -7.48 -4.79
C SER A 200 7.33 -8.41 -3.87
N GLU A 201 8.63 -8.13 -3.72
CA GLU A 201 9.46 -8.79 -2.71
C GLU A 201 8.94 -8.55 -1.28
N ARG A 202 8.35 -7.37 -1.02
CA ARG A 202 7.71 -7.07 0.26
C ARG A 202 6.51 -7.98 0.52
N THR A 203 5.79 -8.39 -0.51
CA THR A 203 4.70 -9.38 -0.40
C THR A 203 5.24 -10.72 0.11
N ARG A 204 6.37 -11.20 -0.43
CA ARG A 204 7.03 -12.43 0.03
C ARG A 204 7.52 -12.31 1.48
N GLU A 205 8.15 -11.18 1.82
CA GLU A 205 8.57 -10.89 3.20
C GLU A 205 7.36 -10.91 4.15
N MET A 206 6.27 -10.24 3.78
CA MET A 206 5.07 -10.18 4.61
C MET A 206 4.43 -11.56 4.79
N SER A 207 4.32 -12.36 3.71
CA SER A 207 3.82 -13.73 3.78
C SER A 207 4.56 -14.57 4.82
N LYS A 208 5.91 -14.46 4.82
CA LYS A 208 6.76 -15.11 5.83
C LYS A 208 6.47 -14.62 7.24
N LEU A 209 6.43 -13.30 7.45
CA LEU A 209 6.18 -12.71 8.77
C LEU A 209 4.81 -13.14 9.32
N LEU A 210 3.78 -13.22 8.47
CA LEU A 210 2.46 -13.68 8.86
C LEU A 210 2.49 -15.16 9.28
N PHE A 211 3.08 -16.04 8.46
CA PHE A 211 3.21 -17.46 8.79
C PHE A 211 3.99 -17.69 10.10
N ASP A 212 5.14 -17.05 10.24
CA ASP A 212 5.96 -17.13 11.46
C ASP A 212 5.23 -16.61 12.70
N THR A 213 4.40 -15.58 12.53
CA THR A 213 3.57 -15.04 13.61
C THR A 213 2.54 -16.07 14.06
N TYR A 214 1.80 -16.69 13.13
CA TYR A 214 0.86 -17.77 13.48
C TYR A 214 1.58 -18.93 14.19
N LYS A 215 2.69 -19.42 13.62
CA LYS A 215 3.47 -20.54 14.17
C LYS A 215 4.11 -20.24 15.53
N SER A 216 4.52 -18.99 15.76
CA SER A 216 5.14 -18.58 17.02
C SER A 216 4.12 -18.27 18.11
N GLN A 217 2.95 -17.73 17.78
CA GLN A 217 1.94 -17.32 18.76
C GLN A 217 0.89 -18.39 19.07
N ILE A 218 0.65 -19.35 18.17
CA ILE A 218 -0.18 -20.52 18.45
C ILE A 218 0.71 -21.64 18.99
N LYS A 219 0.44 -22.10 20.21
CA LYS A 219 1.10 -23.26 20.81
C LYS A 219 0.10 -24.39 20.99
N ILE A 220 0.48 -25.59 20.58
CA ILE A 220 -0.27 -26.82 20.77
C ILE A 220 0.58 -27.74 21.64
N ASN A 221 0.08 -28.11 22.82
CA ASN A 221 0.74 -28.94 23.81
C ASN A 221 -0.18 -30.09 24.20
N GLY A 222 -0.06 -31.23 23.49
CA GLY A 222 -0.96 -32.37 23.66
C GLY A 222 -2.41 -31.94 23.39
N ASP A 223 -3.27 -32.05 24.41
CA ASP A 223 -4.69 -31.73 24.31
C ASP A 223 -5.02 -30.26 24.64
N SER A 224 -3.99 -29.41 24.80
CA SER A 224 -4.15 -27.99 25.11
C SER A 224 -3.58 -27.11 24.02
N ALA A 225 -4.16 -25.92 23.86
CA ALA A 225 -3.64 -24.89 22.98
C ALA A 225 -3.63 -23.52 23.68
N SER A 226 -2.75 -22.63 23.24
CA SER A 226 -2.72 -21.23 23.67
C SER A 226 -2.42 -20.31 22.50
N ILE A 227 -2.96 -19.09 22.55
CA ILE A 227 -2.73 -18.01 21.59
C ILE A 227 -2.28 -16.76 22.35
N ALA A 228 -1.39 -15.97 21.75
CA ALA A 228 -0.90 -14.72 22.32
C ALA A 228 -0.68 -13.66 21.22
N PHE A 229 -1.71 -13.31 20.44
CA PHE A 229 -1.58 -12.28 19.42
C PHE A 229 -1.59 -10.86 20.01
N SER A 230 -2.24 -10.66 21.16
CA SER A 230 -2.43 -9.35 21.80
C SER A 230 -2.23 -9.50 23.30
N LYS A 231 -1.26 -8.77 23.88
CA LYS A 231 -1.01 -8.83 25.33
C LYS A 231 -1.66 -7.71 26.12
N ASN A 232 -1.96 -6.57 25.47
CA ASN A 232 -2.47 -5.38 26.14
C ASN A 232 -3.90 -5.07 25.66
N ILE A 233 -4.86 -5.77 26.26
CA ILE A 233 -6.28 -5.52 26.02
C ILE A 233 -6.80 -4.53 27.06
N ALA A 234 -7.26 -3.38 26.59
CA ALA A 234 -7.85 -2.33 27.43
C ALA A 234 -9.32 -2.11 27.06
N MET A 235 -10.13 -1.76 28.06
CA MET A 235 -11.54 -1.39 27.90
C MET A 235 -11.79 -0.04 28.55
N SER A 236 -12.53 0.83 27.85
CA SER A 236 -13.04 2.07 28.46
C SER A 236 -14.04 1.76 29.56
N ALA A 237 -14.04 2.55 30.64
CA ALA A 237 -15.04 2.47 31.69
C ALA A 237 -16.48 2.65 31.16
N ASP A 238 -16.65 3.37 30.05
CA ASP A 238 -17.95 3.59 29.42
C ASP A 238 -18.55 2.30 28.85
N ALA A 239 -17.72 1.32 28.45
CA ALA A 239 -18.20 0.04 27.93
C ALA A 239 -19.01 -0.76 28.97
N PHE A 240 -18.79 -0.49 30.27
CA PHE A 240 -19.51 -1.16 31.36
C PHE A 240 -20.81 -0.44 31.77
N LYS A 241 -21.07 0.76 31.24
CA LYS A 241 -22.25 1.56 31.60
C LYS A 241 -23.52 1.13 30.85
N ASP A 242 -23.39 0.42 29.74
CA ASP A 242 -24.51 -0.13 28.97
C ASP A 242 -24.39 -1.66 28.84
N PRO A 243 -24.85 -2.43 29.85
CA PRO A 243 -24.78 -3.89 29.83
C PRO A 243 -25.57 -4.54 28.69
N LYS A 244 -26.56 -3.85 28.11
CA LYS A 244 -27.40 -4.40 27.05
C LYS A 244 -26.69 -4.37 25.70
N ASN A 245 -25.77 -3.43 25.49
CA ASN A 245 -24.97 -3.29 24.28
C ASN A 245 -23.49 -3.60 24.52
N PHE A 246 -23.18 -4.36 25.58
CA PHE A 246 -21.81 -4.75 25.91
C PHE A 246 -21.15 -5.50 24.75
N LYS A 247 -19.99 -5.00 24.31
CA LYS A 247 -19.14 -5.63 23.30
C LYS A 247 -17.77 -5.92 23.92
N LEU A 248 -17.28 -7.14 23.70
CA LEU A 248 -15.91 -7.49 24.04
C LEU A 248 -14.94 -6.70 23.15
N PRO A 249 -13.71 -6.42 23.60
CA PRO A 249 -12.66 -5.94 22.72
C PRO A 249 -12.49 -6.87 21.52
N PHE A 250 -12.28 -6.29 20.34
CA PHE A 250 -12.11 -7.05 19.10
C PHE A 250 -11.01 -8.12 19.24
N GLN A 251 -9.90 -7.80 19.92
CA GLN A 251 -8.81 -8.75 20.15
C GLN A 251 -9.25 -10.00 20.93
N MET A 252 -10.09 -9.83 21.97
CA MET A 252 -10.61 -10.97 22.74
C MET A 252 -11.52 -11.85 21.88
N MET A 253 -12.40 -11.24 21.10
CA MET A 253 -13.27 -11.98 20.19
C MET A 253 -12.43 -12.74 19.14
N TYR A 254 -11.45 -12.08 18.55
CA TYR A 254 -10.58 -12.69 17.54
C TYR A 254 -9.86 -13.91 18.12
N GLU A 255 -9.14 -13.74 19.24
CA GLU A 255 -8.35 -14.81 19.85
C GLU A 255 -9.23 -15.95 20.39
N ALA A 256 -10.39 -15.66 20.96
CA ALA A 256 -11.35 -16.67 21.40
C ALA A 256 -11.85 -17.53 20.24
N ASN A 257 -12.14 -16.93 19.08
CA ASN A 257 -12.57 -17.68 17.92
C ASN A 257 -11.40 -18.45 17.28
N THR A 258 -10.19 -17.88 17.27
CA THR A 258 -9.02 -18.60 16.77
C THR A 258 -8.66 -19.78 17.66
N ILE A 259 -8.71 -19.66 18.99
CA ILE A 259 -8.36 -20.79 19.88
C ILE A 259 -9.34 -21.96 19.72
N LEU A 260 -10.64 -21.67 19.50
CA LEU A 260 -11.62 -22.70 19.18
C LEU A 260 -11.32 -23.36 17.83
N ALA A 261 -10.87 -22.58 16.84
CA ALA A 261 -10.48 -23.08 15.52
C ALA A 261 -9.20 -23.94 15.52
N VAL A 262 -8.37 -23.85 16.56
CA VAL A 262 -7.17 -24.70 16.74
C VAL A 262 -7.56 -26.12 17.22
N ALA A 263 -8.78 -26.32 17.70
CA ALA A 263 -9.22 -27.62 18.20
C ALA A 263 -9.02 -28.74 17.16
N GLY A 264 -8.37 -29.83 17.58
CA GLY A 264 -8.07 -30.99 16.72
C GLY A 264 -6.79 -30.87 15.88
N GLN A 265 -6.14 -29.70 15.85
CA GLN A 265 -4.86 -29.53 15.18
C GLN A 265 -3.71 -30.07 16.04
N LYS A 266 -2.72 -30.69 15.39
CA LYS A 266 -1.54 -31.28 16.07
C LYS A 266 -0.29 -30.43 15.95
N GLU A 267 -0.20 -29.66 14.88
CA GLU A 267 0.94 -28.81 14.54
C GLU A 267 0.47 -27.61 13.73
N ILE A 268 1.35 -26.63 13.54
CA ILE A 268 1.11 -25.45 12.72
C ILE A 268 1.93 -25.55 11.43
N ASN A 269 1.22 -25.71 10.31
CA ASN A 269 1.69 -25.82 8.92
C ASN A 269 0.62 -25.17 7.98
N LEU A 270 0.83 -25.14 6.67
CA LEU A 270 -0.12 -24.44 5.78
C LEU A 270 -1.52 -25.08 5.81
N LYS A 271 -1.58 -26.41 5.82
CA LYS A 271 -2.87 -27.12 5.89
C LYS A 271 -3.67 -26.76 7.14
N SER A 272 -3.07 -26.89 8.32
CA SER A 272 -3.72 -26.56 9.60
C SER A 272 -4.09 -25.08 9.69
N LEU A 273 -3.26 -24.17 9.18
CA LEU A 273 -3.60 -22.74 9.16
C LEU A 273 -4.75 -22.41 8.21
N ASN A 274 -4.86 -23.09 7.07
CA ASN A 274 -6.04 -22.98 6.21
C ASN A 274 -7.32 -23.41 6.95
N GLU A 275 -7.28 -24.56 7.66
CA GLU A 275 -8.41 -25.07 8.43
C GLU A 275 -8.77 -24.14 9.61
N ILE A 276 -7.76 -23.63 10.33
CA ILE A 276 -7.94 -22.67 11.43
C ILE A 276 -8.58 -21.37 10.91
N ARG A 277 -8.05 -20.78 9.83
CA ARG A 277 -8.58 -19.51 9.26
C ARG A 277 -9.99 -19.68 8.72
N THR A 278 -10.28 -20.80 8.08
CA THR A 278 -11.64 -21.14 7.59
C THR A 278 -12.62 -21.30 8.75
N THR A 279 -12.23 -22.03 9.80
CA THR A 279 -13.08 -22.25 10.98
C THR A 279 -13.28 -20.96 11.77
N PHE A 280 -12.25 -20.12 11.88
CA PHE A 280 -12.32 -18.79 12.45
C PHE A 280 -13.37 -17.93 11.72
N LEU A 281 -13.28 -17.83 10.39
CA LEU A 281 -14.20 -17.01 9.59
C LEU A 281 -15.65 -17.50 9.73
N ASN A 282 -15.86 -18.81 9.66
CA ASN A 282 -17.19 -19.40 9.86
C ASN A 282 -17.78 -19.05 11.23
N THR A 283 -16.97 -19.16 12.29
CA THR A 283 -17.41 -18.87 13.66
C THR A 283 -17.68 -17.38 13.84
N TYR A 284 -16.78 -16.53 13.33
CA TYR A 284 -16.95 -15.08 13.31
C TYR A 284 -18.26 -14.65 12.65
N LEU A 285 -18.59 -15.18 11.48
CA LEU A 285 -19.83 -14.87 10.77
C LEU A 285 -21.06 -15.41 11.51
N LYS A 286 -20.99 -16.65 12.03
CA LYS A 286 -22.10 -17.28 12.77
C LYS A 286 -22.48 -16.50 14.03
N ASP A 287 -21.50 -15.93 14.74
CA ASP A 287 -21.72 -15.21 16.00
C ASP A 287 -22.12 -13.73 15.80
N GLY A 288 -22.34 -13.33 14.54
CA GLY A 288 -22.65 -11.96 14.14
C GLY A 288 -21.46 -11.01 14.30
N GLY A 289 -20.24 -11.53 14.17
CA GLY A 289 -18.99 -10.77 14.26
C GLY A 289 -18.92 -9.67 13.21
N ASP A 290 -19.36 -9.95 11.98
CA ASP A 290 -19.48 -9.00 10.87
C ASP A 290 -20.32 -7.75 11.22
N LYS A 291 -21.38 -7.94 12.01
CA LYS A 291 -22.23 -6.85 12.50
C LYS A 291 -21.64 -6.13 13.71
N LYS A 292 -20.98 -6.88 14.59
CA LYS A 292 -20.44 -6.34 15.85
C LYS A 292 -19.13 -5.58 15.64
N TYR A 293 -18.28 -6.07 14.72
CA TYR A 293 -16.94 -5.61 14.40
C TYR A 293 -16.71 -5.57 12.87
N PRO A 294 -17.43 -4.75 12.10
CA PRO A 294 -17.30 -4.69 10.64
C PRO A 294 -15.83 -4.60 10.20
N ASN A 295 -15.42 -5.50 9.32
CA ASN A 295 -14.04 -5.63 8.90
C ASN A 295 -13.95 -5.99 7.41
N VAL A 296 -13.53 -5.01 6.63
CA VAL A 296 -13.37 -5.11 5.17
C VAL A 296 -12.53 -6.30 4.71
N LEU A 297 -11.51 -6.71 5.48
CA LEU A 297 -10.73 -7.90 5.16
C LEU A 297 -11.58 -9.17 5.27
N PHE A 298 -12.40 -9.29 6.30
CA PHE A 298 -13.24 -10.47 6.52
C PHE A 298 -14.44 -10.49 5.57
N ASP A 299 -14.94 -9.33 5.15
CA ASP A 299 -15.94 -9.24 4.08
C ASP A 299 -15.36 -9.78 2.76
N TYR A 300 -14.09 -9.46 2.46
CA TYR A 300 -13.40 -10.00 1.29
C TYR A 300 -13.13 -11.50 1.41
N GLN A 301 -12.68 -11.98 2.57
CA GLN A 301 -12.51 -13.41 2.82
C GLN A 301 -13.83 -14.19 2.73
N LYS A 302 -14.95 -13.61 3.17
CA LYS A 302 -16.28 -14.18 2.99
C LYS A 302 -16.63 -14.30 1.50
N LYS A 303 -16.39 -13.26 0.70
CA LYS A 303 -16.58 -13.32 -0.77
C LYS A 303 -15.72 -14.42 -1.40
N LEU A 304 -14.46 -14.55 -0.99
CA LEU A 304 -13.59 -15.63 -1.43
C LEU A 304 -14.14 -17.01 -1.04
N GLN A 305 -14.69 -17.15 0.15
CA GLN A 305 -15.30 -18.40 0.61
C GLN A 305 -16.55 -18.78 -0.20
N GLU A 306 -17.41 -17.81 -0.53
CA GLU A 306 -18.60 -18.01 -1.37
C GLU A 306 -18.26 -18.46 -2.80
N LEU A 307 -17.01 -18.23 -3.23
CA LEU A 307 -16.48 -18.58 -4.55
C LEU A 307 -15.53 -19.79 -4.51
N ASP A 308 -15.44 -20.51 -3.38
CA ASP A 308 -14.49 -21.61 -3.16
C ASP A 308 -13.00 -21.23 -3.34
N PHE A 309 -12.69 -19.94 -3.17
CA PHE A 309 -11.36 -19.35 -3.30
C PHE A 309 -10.65 -19.05 -1.97
N LEU A 310 -11.29 -19.30 -0.82
CA LEU A 310 -10.66 -19.03 0.47
C LEU A 310 -9.40 -19.89 0.71
N GLU A 311 -9.43 -21.17 0.32
CA GLU A 311 -8.27 -22.06 0.45
C GLU A 311 -7.07 -21.59 -0.40
N PRO A 312 -7.17 -21.42 -1.74
CA PRO A 312 -6.06 -20.91 -2.53
C PRO A 312 -5.55 -19.55 -2.04
N TYR A 313 -6.45 -18.68 -1.59
CA TYR A 313 -6.08 -17.41 -0.97
C TYR A 313 -5.27 -17.60 0.33
N ASN A 314 -5.67 -18.53 1.20
CA ASN A 314 -4.94 -18.80 2.45
C ASN A 314 -3.52 -19.31 2.17
N TYR A 315 -3.37 -20.19 1.18
CA TYR A 315 -2.08 -20.67 0.71
C TYR A 315 -1.23 -19.57 0.07
N TRP A 316 -1.83 -18.64 -0.69
CA TRP A 316 -1.12 -17.48 -1.23
C TRP A 316 -0.61 -16.53 -0.12
N ILE A 317 -1.45 -16.24 0.89
CA ILE A 317 -1.08 -15.36 2.01
C ILE A 317 0.06 -15.95 2.85
N LEU A 318 0.08 -17.26 3.10
CA LEU A 318 0.98 -17.88 4.09
C LEU A 318 2.09 -18.76 3.49
N GLY A 319 1.97 -19.13 2.22
CA GLY A 319 2.79 -20.19 1.60
C GLY A 319 4.06 -19.74 0.90
N MET A 320 4.30 -18.43 0.71
CA MET A 320 5.39 -17.96 -0.15
C MET A 320 6.79 -18.35 0.35
N ASN A 321 6.96 -18.59 1.65
CA ASN A 321 8.24 -19.06 2.23
C ASN A 321 8.23 -20.54 2.61
N GLU A 322 7.08 -21.21 2.50
CA GLU A 322 6.91 -22.65 2.72
C GLU A 322 6.81 -23.36 1.37
N GLU A 323 7.76 -23.05 0.48
CA GLU A 323 7.70 -23.39 -0.96
C GLU A 323 7.45 -24.88 -1.21
N ILE A 324 8.01 -25.78 -0.39
CA ILE A 324 7.82 -27.22 -0.57
C ILE A 324 6.36 -27.62 -0.32
N GLU A 325 5.77 -27.19 0.79
CA GLU A 325 4.38 -27.52 1.13
C GLU A 325 3.42 -26.81 0.17
N PHE A 326 3.69 -25.53 -0.14
CA PHE A 326 2.88 -24.73 -1.05
C PHE A 326 2.91 -25.30 -2.48
N ASN A 327 4.07 -25.59 -3.04
CA ASN A 327 4.20 -26.17 -4.39
C ASN A 327 3.53 -27.55 -4.46
N LYS A 328 3.66 -28.38 -3.42
CA LYS A 328 2.99 -29.68 -3.36
C LYS A 328 1.46 -29.51 -3.38
N TRP A 329 0.93 -28.60 -2.58
CA TRP A 329 -0.50 -28.31 -2.56
C TRP A 329 -0.97 -27.71 -3.90
N GLN A 330 -0.22 -26.78 -4.46
CA GLN A 330 -0.54 -26.12 -5.73
C GLN A 330 -0.60 -27.12 -6.89
N LEU A 331 0.35 -28.05 -6.97
CA LEU A 331 0.34 -29.14 -7.96
C LEU A 331 -0.92 -30.00 -7.83
N ALA A 332 -1.27 -30.40 -6.60
CA ALA A 332 -2.47 -31.20 -6.32
C ALA A 332 -3.78 -30.45 -6.61
N ASN A 333 -3.77 -29.11 -6.57
CA ASN A 333 -4.95 -28.25 -6.71
C ASN A 333 -4.87 -27.30 -7.91
N SER A 334 -4.12 -27.67 -8.95
CA SER A 334 -3.76 -26.79 -10.07
C SER A 334 -4.96 -26.10 -10.74
N SER A 335 -6.07 -26.81 -10.91
CA SER A 335 -7.31 -26.25 -11.49
C SER A 335 -7.90 -25.14 -10.61
N ASN A 336 -8.04 -25.39 -9.31
CA ASN A 336 -8.57 -24.41 -8.37
C ASN A 336 -7.64 -23.19 -8.26
N TRP A 337 -6.33 -23.44 -8.14
CA TRP A 337 -5.32 -22.37 -8.11
C TRP A 337 -5.38 -21.47 -9.35
N ASN A 338 -5.44 -22.05 -10.55
CA ASN A 338 -5.48 -21.26 -11.78
C ASN A 338 -6.77 -20.43 -11.90
N ASN A 339 -7.91 -20.99 -11.48
CA ASN A 339 -9.17 -20.27 -11.44
C ASN A 339 -9.12 -19.10 -10.44
N PHE A 340 -8.58 -19.34 -9.24
CA PHE A 340 -8.36 -18.31 -8.23
C PHE A 340 -7.48 -17.19 -8.78
N MET A 341 -6.30 -17.50 -9.33
CA MET A 341 -5.38 -16.47 -9.82
C MET A 341 -5.97 -15.63 -10.95
N LYS A 342 -6.69 -16.26 -11.88
CA LYS A 342 -7.39 -15.55 -12.95
C LYS A 342 -8.48 -14.61 -12.40
N TRP A 343 -9.20 -15.05 -11.38
CA TRP A 343 -10.22 -14.24 -10.74
C TRP A 343 -9.61 -13.10 -9.92
N PHE A 344 -8.59 -13.40 -9.12
CA PHE A 344 -7.94 -12.48 -8.18
C PHE A 344 -7.34 -11.26 -8.89
N ASP A 345 -6.64 -11.48 -10.01
CA ASP A 345 -6.07 -10.42 -10.87
C ASP A 345 -7.09 -9.34 -11.27
N GLN A 346 -8.36 -9.73 -11.39
CA GLN A 346 -9.47 -8.86 -11.80
C GLN A 346 -10.35 -8.38 -10.65
N ASN A 347 -10.19 -8.95 -9.44
CA ASN A 347 -11.11 -8.80 -8.32
C ASN A 347 -10.39 -8.48 -7.00
N ASN A 348 -9.34 -7.67 -7.08
CA ASN A 348 -8.59 -7.22 -5.90
C ASN A 348 -9.51 -6.59 -4.84
N LEU A 349 -9.09 -6.70 -3.58
CA LEU A 349 -9.73 -6.00 -2.46
C LEU A 349 -9.78 -4.50 -2.76
N VAL A 350 -10.99 -3.93 -2.74
CA VAL A 350 -11.21 -2.50 -2.96
C VAL A 350 -11.23 -1.79 -1.62
N LEU A 351 -10.32 -0.84 -1.42
CA LEU A 351 -10.28 0.05 -0.26
C LEU A 351 -10.58 1.48 -0.70
N ASP A 352 -11.52 2.11 -0.02
CA ASP A 352 -11.95 3.48 -0.30
C ASP A 352 -12.30 4.26 0.99
N GLU A 353 -12.75 5.50 0.87
CA GLU A 353 -13.05 6.35 2.03
C GLU A 353 -14.11 5.77 2.97
N THR A 354 -15.01 4.95 2.44
CA THR A 354 -16.15 4.30 3.13
C THR A 354 -15.89 2.83 3.47
N HIS A 355 -14.99 2.15 2.76
CA HIS A 355 -14.59 0.76 2.94
C HIS A 355 -13.09 0.68 3.22
N LYS A 356 -12.69 1.01 4.44
CA LYS A 356 -11.28 0.99 4.88
C LYS A 356 -11.13 0.43 6.29
N PHE A 357 -9.95 -0.08 6.57
CA PHE A 357 -9.60 -0.60 7.88
C PHE A 357 -8.82 0.44 8.69
N TYR A 358 -9.28 0.74 9.91
CA TYR A 358 -8.54 1.53 10.89
C TYR A 358 -8.82 0.96 12.27
N ARG A 359 -7.80 0.43 12.97
CA ARG A 359 -8.03 -0.33 14.21
C ARG A 359 -8.76 0.45 15.30
N ILE A 360 -8.66 1.78 15.29
CA ILE A 360 -9.27 2.65 16.29
C ILE A 360 -10.80 2.56 16.25
N GLN A 361 -11.40 2.09 15.15
CA GLN A 361 -12.84 1.80 15.08
C GLN A 361 -13.31 0.71 16.06
N TYR A 362 -12.38 -0.10 16.59
CA TYR A 362 -12.68 -1.18 17.52
C TYR A 362 -12.35 -0.84 19.00
N LYS A 363 -11.96 0.41 19.29
CA LYS A 363 -11.61 0.85 20.65
C LYS A 363 -12.79 1.37 21.45
#